data_AF-A0AB34JLZ6-F1
#
_entry.id   AF-A0AB34JLZ6-F1
#
_cell.length_a   1.000
_cell.length_b   1.000
_cell.length_c   1.000
_cell.angle_alpha   90.00
_cell.angle_beta   90.00
_cell.angle_gamma   90.00
#
_symmetry.space_group_name_H-M   'P 1'
#
loop_
_entity.id
_entity.type
_entity.pdbx_description
1 polymer ?
#
loop_
_entity_poly.entity_id
_entity_poly.type
_entity_poly.pdbx_seq_one_letter_code
_entity_poly.pdbx_strand_id
1 'polypeptide(L)'
;MRPALRAAKLVIWGARTHGGPAFAECRLTACLTTSSRQSFRNEEWRRLGLGATQEGQSAPSLNRLMFVQTGFGCDQHGDRRADGATAAAVRACRNAIEFNSIPGMIDHVPGGRKNMLINVKLGVPEGYSVDLDQIRATFPYGRLLPVEIVTGGLTYGCGRVVSELGDVDDLAVIVVAAVSIGYHDPTDSSKEHKKFDTRDGH
;
A
#
# COMPACT_ATOMS: atom_id res chain seq x y z
N MET A 1 -4.48 31.22 -50.36
CA MET A 1 -5.75 30.58 -49.94
C MET A 1 -5.62 30.18 -48.48
N ARG A 2 -6.38 30.82 -47.59
CA ARG A 2 -6.47 30.53 -46.14
C ARG A 2 -7.94 30.20 -45.83
N PRO A 3 -8.28 29.23 -44.97
CA PRO A 3 -9.66 29.07 -44.50
C PRO A 3 -9.94 29.99 -43.30
N ALA A 4 -11.17 30.48 -43.28
CA ALA A 4 -11.68 31.49 -42.35
C ALA A 4 -12.23 30.87 -41.05
N LEU A 5 -11.86 31.47 -39.92
CA LEU A 5 -12.49 31.28 -38.61
C LEU A 5 -13.78 32.11 -38.53
N ARG A 6 -14.91 31.49 -38.19
CA ARG A 6 -16.16 32.18 -37.86
C ARG A 6 -16.26 32.37 -36.34
N ALA A 7 -16.32 33.62 -35.92
CA ALA A 7 -16.65 34.03 -34.56
C ALA A 7 -18.19 34.12 -34.39
N ALA A 8 -18.73 33.52 -33.33
CA ALA A 8 -20.12 33.71 -32.92
C ALA A 8 -20.18 34.78 -31.83
N LYS A 9 -20.91 35.88 -32.12
CA LYS A 9 -21.26 36.96 -31.18
C LYS A 9 -22.40 36.49 -30.28
N LEU A 10 -22.22 36.55 -28.97
CA LEU A 10 -23.29 36.45 -27.99
C LEU A 10 -23.77 37.87 -27.64
N VAL A 11 -25.05 38.13 -27.86
CA VAL A 11 -25.75 39.39 -27.57
C VAL A 11 -26.08 39.44 -26.09
N ILE A 12 -25.68 40.52 -25.40
CA ILE A 12 -26.06 40.81 -24.02
C ILE A 12 -27.07 41.96 -24.05
N TRP A 13 -28.29 41.71 -23.56
CA TRP A 13 -29.27 42.75 -23.27
C TRP A 13 -29.23 43.05 -21.76
N GLY A 14 -29.07 44.32 -21.42
CA GLY A 14 -29.06 44.80 -20.05
C GLY A 14 -30.44 45.26 -19.60
N ALA A 15 -30.80 44.94 -18.36
CA ALA A 15 -31.79 45.68 -17.59
C ALA A 15 -31.34 45.71 -16.12
N ARG A 16 -31.28 46.92 -15.55
CA ARG A 16 -30.84 47.24 -14.19
C ARG A 16 -32.05 47.80 -13.45
N THR A 17 -32.45 47.22 -12.32
CA THR A 17 -33.25 47.88 -11.28
C THR A 17 -32.93 47.27 -9.89
N HIS A 18 -33.26 48.04 -8.86
CA HIS A 18 -32.69 48.11 -7.51
C HIS A 18 -33.16 47.04 -6.49
N GLY A 19 -32.35 46.85 -5.43
CA GLY A 19 -32.80 46.43 -4.09
C GLY A 19 -32.25 45.08 -3.58
N GLY A 20 -31.46 45.10 -2.50
CA GLY A 20 -31.04 43.88 -1.76
C GLY A 20 -32.17 43.29 -0.87
N PRO A 21 -31.90 42.31 0.03
CA PRO A 21 -30.59 41.83 0.49
C PRO A 21 -30.33 40.31 0.30
N ALA A 22 -29.03 40.00 0.22
CA ALA A 22 -28.31 38.80 0.69
C ALA A 22 -29.03 37.43 0.67
N PHE A 23 -28.89 36.71 -0.45
CA PHE A 23 -28.82 35.24 -0.42
C PHE A 23 -27.36 34.82 -0.46
N ALA A 24 -26.95 34.06 0.56
CA ALA A 24 -25.59 33.58 0.75
C ALA A 24 -25.10 32.81 -0.49
N GLU A 25 -24.00 33.27 -1.06
CA GLU A 25 -23.23 32.52 -2.06
C GLU A 25 -22.75 31.20 -1.45
N CYS A 26 -23.38 30.10 -1.83
CA CYS A 26 -22.79 28.78 -1.66
C CYS A 26 -21.62 28.67 -2.64
N ARG A 27 -20.45 29.15 -2.22
CA ARG A 27 -19.19 28.92 -2.93
C ARG A 27 -18.89 27.43 -2.87
N LEU A 28 -19.29 26.73 -3.92
CA LEU A 28 -18.78 25.42 -4.30
C LEU A 28 -17.29 25.59 -4.62
N THR A 29 -16.49 25.61 -3.57
CA THR A 29 -15.06 25.32 -3.65
C THR A 29 -14.99 23.84 -3.99
N ALA A 30 -14.79 23.53 -5.27
CA ALA A 30 -14.46 22.18 -5.70
C ALA A 30 -13.12 21.81 -5.07
N CYS A 31 -13.18 21.25 -3.87
CA CYS A 31 -12.05 20.62 -3.21
C CYS A 31 -11.75 19.36 -4.03
N LEU A 32 -10.84 19.49 -5.00
CA LEU A 32 -10.21 18.38 -5.69
C LEU A 32 -9.38 17.62 -4.65
N THR A 33 -10.06 16.83 -3.82
CA THR A 33 -9.42 15.77 -3.06
C THR A 33 -9.33 14.59 -4.01
N THR A 34 -8.12 14.37 -4.53
CA THR A 34 -7.73 13.08 -5.08
C THR A 34 -7.96 12.04 -4.00
N SER A 35 -9.12 11.38 -4.07
CA SER A 35 -9.49 10.27 -3.20
C SER A 35 -8.61 9.07 -3.57
N SER A 36 -7.40 9.05 -3.02
CA SER A 36 -6.62 7.83 -2.91
C SER A 36 -7.38 6.90 -1.96
N ARG A 37 -8.13 5.94 -2.48
CA ARG A 37 -8.86 4.94 -1.66
C ARG A 37 -7.97 4.20 -0.64
N GLN A 38 -6.63 4.29 -0.75
CA GLN A 38 -5.67 3.78 0.23
C GLN A 38 -5.48 4.69 1.47
N SER A 39 -5.67 6.02 1.38
CA SER A 39 -5.55 6.91 2.55
C SER A 39 -6.64 6.67 3.59
N PHE A 40 -7.84 6.31 3.13
CA PHE A 40 -9.02 6.14 3.98
C PHE A 40 -8.85 5.07 5.08
N ARG A 41 -8.33 3.88 4.74
CA ARG A 41 -8.14 2.81 5.73
C ARG A 41 -7.00 3.10 6.71
N ASN A 42 -5.96 3.78 6.26
CA ASN A 42 -4.86 4.19 7.13
C ASN A 42 -5.35 5.20 8.18
N GLU A 43 -6.24 6.11 7.79
CA GLU A 43 -6.89 7.05 8.70
C GLU A 43 -7.87 6.36 9.65
N GLU A 44 -8.66 5.39 9.16
CA GLU A 44 -9.56 4.59 9.99
C GLU A 44 -8.79 3.78 11.03
N TRP A 45 -7.72 3.11 10.63
CA TRP A 45 -6.88 2.34 11.54
C TRP A 45 -6.17 3.24 12.55
N ARG A 46 -5.60 4.36 12.11
CA ARG A 46 -5.02 5.36 13.02
C ARG A 46 -6.05 5.88 14.00
N ARG A 47 -7.29 6.14 13.57
CA ARG A 47 -8.39 6.56 14.45
C ARG A 47 -8.78 5.49 15.47
N LEU A 48 -8.71 4.22 15.09
CA LEU A 48 -8.96 3.08 15.97
C LEU A 48 -7.73 2.71 16.84
N GLY A 49 -6.62 3.43 16.73
CA GLY A 49 -5.36 3.10 17.42
C GLY A 49 -4.69 1.82 16.90
N LEU A 50 -5.05 1.40 15.69
CA LEU A 50 -4.50 0.27 14.96
C LEU A 50 -3.36 0.75 14.05
N GLY A 51 -2.40 -0.14 13.80
CA GLY A 51 -1.22 0.11 12.98
C GLY A 51 0.00 -0.62 13.53
N ALA A 52 0.77 -1.24 12.64
CA ALA A 52 2.02 -1.87 13.04
C ALA A 52 3.04 -0.83 13.51
N THR A 53 3.70 -1.14 14.62
CA THR A 53 4.83 -0.35 15.14
C THR A 53 6.09 -0.77 14.42
N GLN A 54 6.88 0.20 13.95
CA GLN A 54 8.13 -0.10 13.27
C GLN A 54 9.22 -0.34 14.29
N GLU A 55 9.91 -1.47 14.15
CA GLU A 55 11.10 -1.75 14.92
C GLU A 55 12.32 -1.08 14.27
N GLY A 56 13.22 -0.56 15.11
CA GLY A 56 14.49 -0.02 14.66
C GLY A 56 15.47 -1.12 14.24
N GLN A 57 16.69 -0.74 13.88
CA GLN A 57 17.73 -1.70 13.48
C GLN A 57 18.16 -2.66 14.61
N SER A 58 17.82 -2.35 15.87
CA SER A 58 18.01 -3.22 17.04
C SER A 58 16.81 -4.14 17.31
N ALA A 59 15.97 -4.40 16.30
CA ALA A 59 14.79 -5.25 16.44
C ALA A 59 15.13 -6.67 16.93
N PRO A 60 14.24 -7.32 17.69
CA PRO A 60 14.42 -8.72 18.05
C PRO A 60 14.35 -9.63 16.81
N SER A 61 15.08 -10.74 16.84
CA SER A 61 15.04 -11.75 15.77
C SER A 61 13.74 -12.55 15.80
N LEU A 62 13.17 -12.82 14.62
CA LEU A 62 12.07 -13.77 14.46
C LEU A 62 12.67 -15.19 14.40
N ASN A 63 12.90 -15.80 15.56
CA ASN A 63 13.46 -17.15 15.70
C ASN A 63 12.38 -18.25 15.81
N ARG A 64 11.14 -17.87 16.15
CA ARG A 64 9.98 -18.77 16.12
C ARG A 64 9.02 -18.35 15.02
N LEU A 65 9.21 -18.92 13.83
CA LEU A 65 8.28 -18.76 12.72
C LEU A 65 7.04 -19.62 12.96
N MET A 66 5.87 -19.03 12.82
CA MET A 66 4.61 -19.75 12.99
C MET A 66 3.95 -20.04 11.65
N PHE A 67 3.88 -19.05 10.76
CA PHE A 67 3.35 -19.24 9.42
C PHE A 67 3.88 -18.17 8.47
N VAL A 68 3.80 -18.49 7.18
CA VAL A 68 4.16 -17.60 6.08
C VAL A 68 2.93 -17.42 5.21
N GLN A 69 2.64 -16.17 4.88
CA GLN A 69 1.57 -15.80 3.97
C GLN A 69 2.19 -15.16 2.75
N THR A 70 1.74 -15.57 1.57
CA THR A 70 2.25 -15.06 0.31
C THR A 70 1.15 -14.36 -0.45
N GLY A 71 1.50 -13.29 -1.16
CA GLY A 71 0.57 -12.57 -2.02
C GLY A 71 1.29 -11.91 -3.17
N PHE A 72 0.52 -11.46 -4.16
CA PHE A 72 1.03 -10.67 -5.26
C PHE A 72 0.15 -9.46 -5.51
N GLY A 73 0.72 -8.44 -6.12
CA GLY A 73 0.00 -7.23 -6.50
C GLY A 73 0.51 -6.74 -7.84
N CYS A 74 -0.43 -6.41 -8.72
CA CYS A 74 -0.15 -5.86 -10.03
C CYS A 74 -0.53 -4.38 -10.04
N ASP A 75 0.33 -3.55 -10.62
CA ASP A 75 -0.01 -2.21 -11.06
C ASP A 75 0.17 -2.07 -12.57
N GLN A 76 -0.95 -1.91 -13.27
CA GLN A 76 -1.01 -1.93 -14.74
C GLN A 76 -0.53 -0.63 -15.39
N HIS A 77 -0.28 0.37 -14.56
CA HIS A 77 0.04 1.72 -14.99
C HIS A 77 1.52 2.08 -14.83
N GLY A 78 2.32 1.13 -14.33
CA GLY A 78 3.76 1.28 -14.19
C GLY A 78 4.18 2.29 -13.13
N ASP A 79 5.39 2.82 -13.30
CA ASP A 79 5.92 3.90 -12.46
C ASP A 79 5.29 5.22 -12.87
N ARG A 80 4.20 5.57 -12.19
CA ARG A 80 3.65 6.92 -12.27
C ARG A 80 4.53 7.82 -11.41
N ARG A 81 5.25 8.73 -12.06
CA ARG A 81 5.75 9.98 -11.45
C ARG A 81 6.45 9.77 -10.08
N ALA A 82 7.42 8.87 -10.03
CA ALA A 82 8.29 8.62 -8.86
C ALA A 82 7.66 7.83 -7.69
N ASP A 83 6.42 7.34 -7.83
CA ASP A 83 5.80 6.45 -6.83
C ASP A 83 6.30 5.00 -6.93
N GLY A 84 6.98 4.64 -8.04
CA GLY A 84 7.61 3.34 -8.25
C GLY A 84 6.60 2.18 -8.21
N ALA A 85 7.01 1.06 -7.64
CA ALA A 85 6.19 -0.15 -7.51
C ALA A 85 5.31 -0.16 -6.24
N THR A 86 5.13 0.99 -5.58
CA THR A 86 4.47 1.07 -4.26
C THR A 86 3.04 0.53 -4.26
N ALA A 87 2.24 0.91 -5.25
CA ALA A 87 0.84 0.45 -5.33
C ALA A 87 0.75 -1.07 -5.52
N ALA A 88 1.63 -1.65 -6.35
CA ALA A 88 1.76 -3.09 -6.52
C ALA A 88 2.19 -3.78 -5.21
N ALA A 89 3.16 -3.22 -4.49
CA ALA A 89 3.66 -3.76 -3.23
C ALA A 89 2.61 -3.72 -2.11
N VAL A 90 1.83 -2.63 -1.98
CA VAL A 90 0.70 -2.55 -1.04
C VAL A 90 -0.37 -3.58 -1.38
N ARG A 91 -0.70 -3.74 -2.67
CA ARG A 91 -1.64 -4.77 -3.14
C ARG A 91 -1.14 -6.18 -2.80
N ALA A 92 0.16 -6.44 -2.96
CA ALA A 92 0.78 -7.72 -2.62
C ALA A 92 0.69 -8.03 -1.11
N CYS A 93 1.04 -7.06 -0.26
CA CYS A 93 0.95 -7.21 1.20
C CYS A 93 -0.48 -7.43 1.66
N ARG A 94 -1.43 -6.67 1.10
CA ARG A 94 -2.86 -6.84 1.39
C ARG A 94 -3.33 -8.24 0.96
N ASN A 95 -3.01 -8.65 -0.26
CA ASN A 95 -3.39 -9.96 -0.77
C ASN A 95 -2.85 -11.10 0.11
N ALA A 96 -1.64 -10.96 0.64
CA ALA A 96 -1.07 -11.94 1.57
C ALA A 96 -1.90 -12.11 2.85
N ILE A 97 -2.40 -11.01 3.44
CA ILE A 97 -3.04 -11.05 4.76
C ILE A 97 -4.58 -11.09 4.74
N GLU A 98 -5.22 -10.67 3.64
CA GLU A 98 -6.67 -10.39 3.60
C GLU A 98 -7.55 -11.64 3.75
N PHE A 99 -7.08 -12.80 3.30
CA PHE A 99 -7.88 -14.04 3.30
C PHE A 99 -7.55 -14.96 4.48
N ASN A 100 -6.71 -14.51 5.42
CA ASN A 100 -6.27 -15.32 6.55
C ASN A 100 -6.89 -14.83 7.85
N SER A 101 -7.40 -15.76 8.66
CA SER A 101 -7.86 -15.48 10.03
C SER A 101 -7.09 -16.35 11.01
N ILE A 102 -6.57 -15.74 12.08
CA ILE A 102 -5.56 -16.37 12.96
C ILE A 102 -5.96 -16.20 14.43
N PRO A 103 -7.10 -16.78 14.86
CA PRO A 103 -7.60 -16.60 16.22
C PRO A 103 -6.66 -17.19 17.29
N GLY A 104 -6.06 -18.36 17.02
CA GLY A 104 -5.20 -19.07 17.97
C GLY A 104 -3.85 -18.41 18.25
N MET A 105 -3.48 -17.36 17.50
CA MET A 105 -2.19 -16.69 17.65
C MET A 105 -2.03 -16.03 19.01
N ILE A 106 -3.13 -15.60 19.63
CA ILE A 106 -3.11 -14.91 20.93
C ILE A 106 -2.65 -15.87 22.04
N ASP A 107 -3.02 -17.13 21.95
CA ASP A 107 -2.71 -18.14 22.99
C ASP A 107 -1.29 -18.71 22.84
N HIS A 108 -0.77 -18.74 21.62
CA HIS A 108 0.50 -19.40 21.29
C HIS A 108 1.71 -18.44 21.31
N VAL A 109 1.48 -17.13 21.24
CA VAL A 109 2.54 -16.12 21.36
C VAL A 109 2.69 -15.68 22.81
N PRO A 110 3.89 -15.80 23.43
CA PRO A 110 4.13 -15.23 24.74
C PRO A 110 3.89 -13.71 24.75
N GLY A 111 2.96 -13.23 25.58
CA GLY A 111 2.52 -11.82 25.60
C GLY A 111 1.52 -11.44 24.50
N GLY A 112 0.99 -12.43 23.79
CA GLY A 112 -0.11 -12.32 22.84
C GLY A 112 0.21 -11.44 21.63
N ARG A 113 -0.85 -10.82 21.07
CA ARG A 113 -0.78 -10.07 19.81
C ARG A 113 0.25 -8.93 19.79
N LYS A 114 0.62 -8.38 20.96
CA LYS A 114 1.58 -7.28 21.08
C LYS A 114 3.03 -7.70 20.80
N ASN A 115 3.35 -8.97 21.05
CA ASN A 115 4.68 -9.53 20.84
C ASN A 115 4.85 -10.21 19.47
N MET A 116 3.81 -10.13 18.63
CA MET A 116 3.85 -10.62 17.27
C MET A 116 4.82 -9.80 16.43
N LEU A 117 5.82 -10.48 15.88
CA LEU A 117 6.76 -9.93 14.91
C LEU A 117 6.27 -10.25 13.50
N ILE A 118 6.32 -9.25 12.64
CA ILE A 118 5.99 -9.36 11.22
C ILE A 118 7.25 -9.08 10.43
N ASN A 119 7.74 -10.07 9.70
CA ASN A 119 8.82 -9.92 8.74
C ASN A 119 8.22 -9.89 7.33
N VAL A 120 8.56 -8.87 6.54
CA VAL A 120 8.04 -8.69 5.18
C VAL A 120 9.20 -8.72 4.21
N LYS A 121 9.14 -9.65 3.26
CA LYS A 121 10.06 -9.73 2.13
C LYS A 121 9.31 -9.47 0.84
N LEU A 122 9.77 -8.49 0.06
CA LEU A 122 9.17 -8.08 -1.21
C LEU A 122 10.10 -8.40 -2.37
N GLY A 123 9.58 -9.13 -3.36
CA GLY A 123 10.20 -9.29 -4.67
C GLY A 123 9.70 -8.20 -5.62
N VAL A 124 10.55 -7.21 -5.89
CA VAL A 124 10.24 -6.03 -6.71
C VAL A 124 11.09 -6.07 -7.98
N PRO A 125 10.52 -5.75 -9.15
CA PRO A 125 11.32 -5.68 -10.38
C PRO A 125 12.46 -4.68 -10.29
N GLU A 126 13.54 -4.97 -11.01
CA GLU A 126 14.74 -4.14 -11.02
C GLU A 126 14.42 -2.71 -11.48
N GLY A 127 15.02 -1.72 -10.81
CA GLY A 127 14.83 -0.30 -11.13
C GLY A 127 13.62 0.37 -10.49
N TYR A 128 12.77 -0.37 -9.75
CA TYR A 128 11.62 0.22 -9.06
C TYR A 128 11.86 0.42 -7.56
N SER A 129 11.45 1.58 -7.05
CA SER A 129 11.41 1.87 -5.61
C SER A 129 10.05 1.56 -5.00
N VAL A 130 10.01 1.40 -3.67
CA VAL A 130 8.78 1.20 -2.90
C VAL A 130 8.80 2.12 -1.68
N ASP A 131 7.68 2.81 -1.43
CA ASP A 131 7.46 3.60 -0.22
C ASP A 131 7.15 2.67 0.97
N LEU A 132 8.12 2.55 1.88
CA LEU A 132 8.04 1.68 3.05
C LEU A 132 6.96 2.12 4.05
N ASP A 133 6.63 3.42 4.12
CA ASP A 133 5.59 3.90 5.03
C ASP A 133 4.21 3.43 4.57
N GLN A 134 3.97 3.37 3.27
CA GLN A 134 2.73 2.80 2.72
C GLN A 134 2.63 1.30 2.95
N ILE A 135 3.75 0.58 2.85
CA ILE A 135 3.78 -0.85 3.19
C ILE A 135 3.46 -1.05 4.66
N ARG A 136 4.09 -0.28 5.56
CA ARG A 136 3.84 -0.36 7.00
C ARG A 136 2.37 -0.11 7.36
N ALA A 137 1.74 0.86 6.70
CA ALA A 137 0.35 1.18 6.93
C ALA A 137 -0.63 0.06 6.51
N THR A 138 -0.16 -0.90 5.70
CA THR A 138 -0.97 -2.07 5.28
C THR A 138 -1.20 -3.08 6.41
N PHE A 139 -0.40 -3.03 7.48
CA PHE A 139 -0.49 -3.96 8.60
C PHE A 139 -1.26 -3.37 9.80
N PRO A 140 -2.39 -3.97 10.21
CA PRO A 140 -3.28 -3.39 11.22
C PRO A 140 -2.77 -3.51 12.66
N TYR A 141 -1.82 -4.40 12.91
CA TYR A 141 -1.29 -4.68 14.24
C TYR A 141 0.05 -5.40 14.11
N GLY A 142 0.75 -5.53 15.24
CA GLY A 142 2.05 -6.21 15.34
C GLY A 142 3.23 -5.25 15.31
N ARG A 143 4.41 -5.83 15.42
CA ARG A 143 5.70 -5.14 15.36
C ARG A 143 6.35 -5.49 14.02
N LEU A 144 6.43 -4.52 13.14
CA LEU A 144 6.99 -4.68 11.81
C LEU A 144 8.50 -4.58 11.88
N LEU A 145 9.18 -5.67 11.51
CA LEU A 145 10.61 -5.69 11.29
C LEU A 145 10.96 -4.91 10.01
N PRO A 146 12.22 -4.46 9.85
CA PRO A 146 12.65 -3.80 8.63
C PRO A 146 12.26 -4.61 7.38
N VAL A 147 11.56 -3.97 6.45
CA VAL A 147 11.09 -4.61 5.21
C VAL A 147 12.29 -4.94 4.33
N GLU A 148 12.42 -6.21 3.94
CA GLU A 148 13.45 -6.67 3.02
C GLU A 148 12.94 -6.53 1.58
N ILE A 149 13.66 -5.77 0.74
CA ILE A 149 13.38 -5.66 -0.69
C ILE A 149 14.46 -6.42 -1.45
N VAL A 150 14.05 -7.33 -2.34
CA VAL A 150 14.93 -8.07 -3.23
C VAL A 150 14.48 -7.92 -4.67
N THR A 151 15.42 -7.99 -5.60
CA THR A 151 15.11 -8.04 -7.03
C THR A 151 14.31 -9.31 -7.34
N GLY A 152 13.13 -9.14 -7.96
CA GLY A 152 12.20 -10.22 -8.25
C GLY A 152 10.95 -9.70 -8.98
N GLY A 153 9.80 -10.32 -8.75
CA GLY A 153 8.54 -9.88 -9.37
C GLY A 153 8.51 -10.10 -10.89
N LEU A 154 7.70 -9.30 -11.59
CA LEU A 154 7.59 -9.35 -13.06
C LEU A 154 7.19 -7.99 -13.63
N THR A 155 7.76 -7.60 -14.77
CA THR A 155 7.20 -6.53 -15.62
C THR A 155 6.66 -7.11 -16.92
N TYR A 156 5.60 -6.53 -17.45
CA TYR A 156 5.03 -6.95 -18.73
C TYR A 156 4.34 -5.79 -19.45
N GLY A 157 4.29 -5.84 -20.78
CA GLY A 157 3.56 -4.85 -21.58
C GLY A 157 2.05 -5.05 -21.47
N CYS A 158 1.31 -4.02 -21.07
CA CYS A 158 -0.15 -4.01 -20.99
C CYS A 158 -0.81 -3.62 -22.33
N GLY A 159 -0.02 -3.14 -23.30
CA GLY A 159 -0.50 -2.79 -24.64
C GLY A 159 -1.43 -1.57 -24.69
N ARG A 160 -1.47 -0.77 -23.62
CA ARG A 160 -2.33 0.42 -23.52
C ARG A 160 -1.68 1.47 -22.63
N VAL A 161 -1.51 2.68 -23.18
CA VAL A 161 -1.10 3.86 -22.41
C VAL A 161 -2.33 4.74 -22.21
N VAL A 162 -2.71 5.01 -20.96
CA VAL A 162 -3.80 5.97 -20.66
C VAL A 162 -3.20 7.26 -20.13
N SER A 163 -2.91 8.18 -21.05
CA SER A 163 -2.28 9.46 -20.74
C SER A 163 -3.09 10.31 -19.74
N GLU A 164 -4.42 10.20 -19.77
CA GLU A 164 -5.36 10.87 -18.85
C GLU A 164 -5.21 10.40 -17.40
N LEU A 165 -4.72 9.17 -17.20
CA LEU A 165 -4.42 8.60 -15.89
C LEU A 165 -2.94 8.77 -15.49
N GLY A 166 -2.14 9.42 -16.35
CA GLY A 166 -0.74 9.72 -16.09
C GLY A 166 0.25 8.61 -16.41
N ASP A 167 -0.16 7.63 -17.22
CA ASP A 167 0.71 6.54 -17.67
C ASP A 167 1.78 7.10 -18.64
N VAL A 168 3.04 6.70 -18.45
CA VAL A 168 4.19 7.16 -19.25
C VAL A 168 4.56 6.14 -20.34
N ASP A 169 4.44 4.86 -20.02
CA ASP A 169 4.68 3.73 -20.90
C ASP A 169 3.55 2.70 -20.78
N ASP A 170 3.68 1.56 -21.47
CA ASP A 170 2.75 0.44 -21.38
C ASP A 170 3.24 -0.65 -20.42
N LEU A 171 4.13 -0.34 -19.47
CA LEU A 171 4.69 -1.35 -18.57
C LEU A 171 3.84 -1.50 -17.32
N ALA A 172 3.34 -2.71 -17.11
CA ALA A 172 2.76 -3.14 -15.86
C ALA A 172 3.83 -3.77 -14.95
N VAL A 173 3.66 -3.60 -13.63
CA VAL A 173 4.58 -4.07 -12.60
C VAL A 173 3.87 -5.01 -11.66
N ILE A 174 4.45 -6.19 -11.42
CA ILE A 174 3.98 -7.17 -10.45
C ILE A 174 5.02 -7.29 -9.34
N VAL A 175 4.56 -7.09 -8.10
CA VAL A 175 5.34 -7.33 -6.87
C VAL A 175 4.81 -8.57 -6.19
N VAL A 176 5.71 -9.39 -5.66
CA VAL A 176 5.38 -10.55 -4.82
C VAL A 176 5.78 -10.25 -3.38
N ALA A 177 4.96 -10.66 -2.42
CA ALA A 177 5.21 -10.48 -0.99
C ALA A 177 5.21 -11.82 -0.27
N ALA A 178 6.17 -12.00 0.64
CA ALA A 178 6.17 -13.04 1.66
C ALA A 178 6.13 -12.37 3.04
N VAL A 179 5.02 -12.54 3.74
CA VAL A 179 4.77 -12.04 5.09
C VAL A 179 4.92 -13.19 6.07
N SER A 180 6.02 -13.18 6.81
CA SER A 180 6.32 -14.18 7.83
C SER A 180 5.92 -13.64 9.20
N ILE A 181 5.14 -14.42 9.95
CA ILE A 181 4.69 -14.02 11.28
C ILE A 181 5.20 -15.00 12.33
N GLY A 182 5.69 -14.45 13.42
CA GLY A 182 6.28 -15.21 14.51
C GLY A 182 6.50 -14.38 15.75
N TYR A 183 7.39 -14.86 16.61
CA TYR A 183 7.82 -14.14 17.80
C TYR A 183 9.30 -14.42 18.09
N HIS A 184 9.84 -13.64 19.03
CA HIS A 184 11.17 -13.84 19.56
C HIS A 184 11.11 -14.65 20.85
N ASP A 185 11.75 -15.82 20.85
CA ASP A 185 11.99 -16.62 22.04
C ASP A 185 13.34 -16.21 22.66
N PRO A 186 13.36 -15.59 23.85
CA PRO A 186 14.59 -15.09 24.47
C PRO A 186 15.52 -16.21 24.94
N THR A 187 15.02 -17.45 25.02
CA THR A 187 15.83 -18.62 25.38
C THR A 187 16.63 -19.15 24.20
N ASP A 188 16.29 -18.73 22.98
CA ASP A 188 16.94 -19.15 21.75
C ASP A 188 17.81 -18.01 21.17
N SER A 189 19.12 -18.21 21.22
CA SER A 189 20.11 -17.25 20.70
C SER A 189 20.20 -17.21 19.18
N SER A 190 19.43 -18.03 18.46
CA SER A 190 19.43 -18.04 17.00
C SER A 190 18.83 -16.77 16.40
N LYS A 191 19.43 -16.34 15.29
CA LYS A 191 18.97 -15.19 14.50
C LYS A 191 17.97 -15.58 13.42
N GLU A 192 18.05 -16.82 12.94
CA GLU A 192 17.11 -17.39 11.97
C GLU A 192 16.02 -18.18 12.69
N HIS A 193 14.89 -18.39 12.03
CA HIS A 193 13.86 -19.25 12.56
C HIS A 193 14.29 -20.71 12.59
N LYS A 194 13.86 -21.42 13.62
CA LYS A 194 14.04 -22.87 13.70
C LYS A 194 13.38 -23.55 12.50
N LYS A 195 14.14 -24.40 11.80
CA LYS A 195 13.67 -25.26 10.71
C LYS A 195 13.26 -26.61 11.31
N PHE A 196 12.17 -27.17 10.80
CA PHE A 196 11.69 -28.49 11.18
C PHE A 196 11.68 -29.38 9.94
N ASP A 197 12.21 -30.60 10.05
CA ASP A 197 12.08 -31.61 9.01
C ASP A 197 10.87 -32.49 9.35
N THR A 198 9.92 -32.57 8.43
CA THR A 198 8.68 -33.33 8.63
C THR A 198 8.91 -34.84 8.78
N ARG A 199 10.09 -35.33 8.38
CA ARG A 199 10.49 -36.74 8.58
C ARG A 199 10.75 -37.06 10.04
N ASP A 200 11.05 -36.07 10.87
CA ASP A 200 11.35 -36.25 12.29
C ASP A 200 10.07 -36.36 13.16
N GLY A 201 8.88 -36.33 12.54
CA GLY A 201 7.60 -36.44 13.25
C GLY A 201 7.20 -35.19 14.04
N HIS A 202 7.80 -34.05 13.71
CA HIS A 202 7.46 -32.72 14.22
C HIS A 202 6.50 -31.98 13.28
#